data_AF-A0AAW9JBP0-F1
#
_entry.id   AF-A0AAW9JBP0-F1
#
_cell.length_a   1.000
_cell.length_b   1.000
_cell.length_c   1.000
_cell.angle_alpha   90.00
_cell.angle_beta   90.00
_cell.angle_gamma   90.00
#
_symmetry.space_group_name_H-M   'P 1'
#
loop_
_entity.id
_entity.type
_entity.pdbx_description
1 polymer ?
#
loop_
_entity_poly.entity_id
_entity_poly.type
_entity_poly.pdbx_seq_one_letter_code
_entity_poly.pdbx_strand_id
1 'polypeptide(L)'
;PAQYNKMSVTIGVGNENFILNKKICIDKGYLIVVGNEKEEDQEAFPENIRKGIKLNIKDLEIKEGETSPPKRFTTGSMIIAMENAGKLIEDEELREHIKGAGIGTSATRAEILKKLINIEYIQSNKKTQIIT
;
A
#
# COMPACT_ATOMS: atom_id res chain seq x y z
N PRO A 1 4.17 13.31 16.27
CA PRO A 1 4.05 12.54 15.00
C PRO A 1 5.37 11.84 14.73
N ALA A 2 5.37 10.65 14.12
CA ALA A 2 6.63 10.02 13.73
C ALA A 2 7.31 10.86 12.65
N GLN A 3 8.62 11.08 12.78
CA GLN A 3 9.43 11.83 11.83
C GLN A 3 10.26 10.86 11.00
N TYR A 4 10.16 11.01 9.68
CA TYR A 4 10.89 10.19 8.73
C TYR A 4 11.77 11.08 7.87
N ASN A 5 12.99 10.65 7.63
CA ASN A 5 13.85 11.21 6.61
C ASN A 5 13.77 10.32 5.37
N LYS A 6 13.58 10.94 4.20
CA LYS A 6 13.51 10.25 2.91
C LYS A 6 14.66 10.74 2.05
N MET A 7 15.45 9.79 1.56
CA MET A 7 16.50 10.03 0.59
C MET A 7 16.14 9.34 -0.72
N SER A 8 16.23 10.10 -1.81
CA SER A 8 16.08 9.60 -3.17
C SER A 8 17.33 9.99 -3.94
N VAL A 9 18.03 9.01 -4.49
CA VAL A 9 19.27 9.19 -5.25
C VAL A 9 19.07 8.61 -6.64
N THR A 10 19.31 9.42 -7.67
CA THR A 10 19.32 8.97 -9.06
C THR A 10 20.77 8.77 -9.51
N ILE A 11 21.06 7.59 -10.03
CA ILE A 11 22.39 7.18 -10.51
C ILE A 11 22.27 6.93 -12.01
N GLY A 12 22.98 7.72 -12.82
CA GLY A 12 23.08 7.50 -14.26
C GLY A 12 24.23 6.55 -14.56
N VAL A 13 23.95 5.44 -15.26
CA VAL A 13 24.94 4.48 -15.75
C VAL A 13 24.75 4.34 -17.25
N GLY A 14 25.67 4.93 -18.03
CA GLY A 14 25.53 4.95 -19.50
C GLY A 14 24.23 5.65 -19.91
N ASN A 15 23.32 4.91 -20.54
CA ASN A 15 21.99 5.38 -20.96
C ASN A 15 20.87 5.10 -19.95
N GLU A 16 21.14 4.35 -18.87
CA GLU A 16 20.13 3.90 -17.91
C GLU A 16 20.16 4.72 -16.62
N ASN A 17 19.00 4.91 -15.99
CA ASN A 17 18.87 5.62 -14.72
C ASN A 17 18.36 4.67 -13.63
N PHE A 18 19.12 4.56 -12.54
CA PHE A 18 18.77 3.78 -11.36
C PHE A 18 18.31 4.71 -10.24
N ILE A 19 17.28 4.33 -9.50
CA ILE A 19 16.73 5.13 -8.39
C ILE A 19 16.86 4.34 -7.09
N LEU A 20 17.59 4.89 -6.13
CA LEU A 20 17.65 4.40 -4.75
C LEU A 20 16.71 5.26 -3.89
N ASN A 21 15.65 4.64 -3.37
CA ASN A 21 14.75 5.28 -2.41
C ASN A 21 14.95 4.64 -1.03
N LYS A 22 15.40 5.42 -0.05
CA LYS A 22 15.53 4.98 1.35
C LYS A 22 14.74 5.90 2.27
N LYS A 23 13.98 5.31 3.19
CA LYS A 23 13.18 6.03 4.20
C LYS A 23 13.59 5.51 5.58
N ILE A 24 14.03 6.40 6.46
CA ILE A 24 14.49 6.05 7.81
C ILE A 24 13.65 6.83 8.82
N CYS A 25 13.16 6.15 9.86
CA CYS A 25 12.48 6.77 10.99
C CYS A 25 13.52 7.37 11.95
N ILE A 26 13.54 8.70 12.10
CA ILE A 26 14.45 9.40 13.02
C ILE A 26 13.83 9.45 14.43
N ASP A 27 12.54 9.78 14.49
CA ASP A 27 11.80 9.89 15.74
C ASP A 27 10.51 9.09 15.64
N LYS A 28 10.37 8.12 16.55
CA LYS A 28 9.20 7.23 16.61
C LYS A 28 7.95 8.00 17.06
N GLY A 29 8.07 9.07 17.85
CA GLY A 29 6.91 9.85 18.32
C GLY A 29 5.77 8.98 18.86
N TYR A 30 4.56 9.11 18.30
CA TYR A 30 3.38 8.34 18.75
C TYR A 30 3.43 6.85 18.38
N LEU A 31 4.34 6.40 17.50
CA LEU A 31 4.43 4.97 17.13
C LEU A 31 4.78 4.08 18.33
N ILE A 32 5.45 4.63 19.35
CA ILE A 32 5.77 3.93 20.60
C ILE A 32 4.50 3.44 21.31
N VAL A 33 3.43 4.24 21.26
CA VAL A 33 2.16 3.95 21.95
C VAL A 33 1.30 2.96 21.15
N VAL A 34 1.47 2.92 19.83
CA VAL A 34 0.67 2.06 18.93
C VAL A 34 1.14 0.60 18.96
N GLY A 35 2.30 0.30 19.54
CA GLY A 35 2.82 -1.07 19.68
C GLY A 35 3.15 -1.77 18.36
N ASN A 36 3.12 -1.04 17.23
CA ASN A 36 3.58 -1.54 15.94
C ASN A 36 5.12 -1.45 15.91
N GLU A 37 5.77 -2.35 16.63
CA GLU A 37 7.20 -2.64 16.47
C GLU A 37 7.39 -3.41 15.16
N LYS A 38 7.18 -2.74 14.03
CA LYS A 38 7.91 -3.14 12.84
C LYS A 38 9.33 -2.68 13.09
N GLU A 39 10.25 -3.63 13.20
CA GLU A 39 11.68 -3.37 13.04
C GLU A 39 11.87 -2.80 11.62
N GLU A 40 11.59 -1.51 11.45
CA GLU A 40 12.01 -0.78 10.26
C GLU A 40 13.54 -0.71 10.34
N ASP A 41 14.18 -1.27 9.32
CA ASP A 41 15.63 -1.36 9.17
C ASP A 41 16.31 -0.09 9.70
N GLN A 42 17.02 -0.23 10.82
CA GLN A 42 17.87 0.83 11.38
C GLN A 42 19.15 1.02 10.56
N GLU A 43 19.20 0.51 9.33
CA GLU A 43 20.33 0.75 8.47
C GLU A 43 20.43 2.24 8.16
N ALA A 44 21.49 2.87 8.66
CA ALA A 44 21.81 4.25 8.40
C ALA A 44 21.80 4.56 6.89
N PHE A 45 21.59 5.83 6.55
CA PHE A 45 21.79 6.27 5.17
C PHE A 45 23.21 5.93 4.75
N PRO A 46 23.44 5.47 3.50
CA PRO A 46 24.79 5.36 2.97
C PRO A 46 25.51 6.69 3.16
N GLU A 47 26.52 6.68 4.03
CA GLU A 47 27.29 7.86 4.37
C GLU A 47 28.02 8.35 3.12
N ASN A 48 28.11 9.67 2.95
CA ASN A 48 28.89 10.34 1.91
C ASN A 48 28.32 10.32 0.48
N ILE A 49 27.01 10.10 0.25
CA ILE A 49 26.42 10.37 -1.08
C ILE A 49 26.23 11.88 -1.28
N ARG A 50 26.93 12.46 -2.27
CA ARG A 50 26.79 13.85 -2.72
C ARG A 50 26.57 13.89 -4.23
N LYS A 51 25.95 14.97 -4.71
CA LYS A 51 25.79 15.20 -6.16
C LYS A 51 27.15 15.23 -6.83
N GLY A 52 27.32 14.45 -7.90
CA GLY A 52 28.56 14.40 -8.71
C GLY A 52 29.60 13.36 -8.27
N ILE A 53 29.30 12.51 -7.27
CA ILE A 53 30.18 11.40 -6.93
C ILE A 53 30.13 10.33 -8.01
N LYS A 54 31.32 9.85 -8.42
CA LYS A 54 31.46 8.67 -9.26
C LYS A 54 31.43 7.44 -8.37
N LEU A 55 30.44 6.57 -8.56
CA LEU A 55 30.33 5.29 -7.86
C LEU A 55 30.92 4.20 -8.75
N ASN A 56 31.66 3.26 -8.14
CA ASN A 56 32.11 2.07 -8.86
C ASN A 56 31.00 1.03 -8.84
N ILE A 57 30.63 0.51 -10.01
CA ILE A 57 29.58 -0.49 -10.15
C ILE A 57 30.20 -1.84 -9.86
N LYS A 58 29.68 -2.55 -8.86
CA LYS A 58 30.14 -3.91 -8.53
C LYS A 58 29.53 -4.95 -9.46
N ASP A 59 28.22 -4.86 -9.67
CA ASP A 59 27.46 -5.82 -10.46
C ASP A 59 26.19 -5.18 -11.03
N LEU A 60 25.68 -5.74 -12.14
CA LEU A 60 24.42 -5.37 -12.77
C LEU A 60 23.64 -6.64 -13.12
N GLU A 61 22.44 -6.77 -12.57
CA GLU A 61 21.59 -7.94 -12.77
C GLU A 61 20.27 -7.53 -13.44
N ILE A 62 19.81 -8.37 -14.37
CA ILE A 62 18.49 -8.23 -14.98
C ILE A 62 17.49 -8.95 -14.09
N LYS A 63 16.55 -8.19 -13.49
CA LYS A 63 15.49 -8.76 -12.67
C LYS A 63 14.22 -8.95 -13.52
N GLU A 64 13.95 -10.19 -13.90
CA GLU A 64 12.68 -10.54 -14.51
C GLU A 64 11.56 -10.52 -13.46
N GLY A 65 10.39 -10.02 -13.84
CA GLY A 65 9.22 -9.92 -12.97
C GLY A 65 7.96 -10.32 -13.71
N GLU A 66 7.12 -11.12 -13.07
CA GLU A 66 5.80 -11.50 -13.58
C GLU A 66 4.71 -10.71 -12.88
N THR A 67 3.64 -10.38 -13.60
CA THR A 67 2.45 -9.81 -12.98
C THR A 67 1.67 -10.91 -12.27
N SER A 68 1.16 -10.60 -11.09
CA SER A 68 0.27 -11.50 -10.37
C SER A 68 -1.19 -11.09 -10.59
N PRO A 69 -2.13 -12.05 -10.66
CA PRO A 69 -3.54 -11.73 -10.76
C PRO A 69 -4.02 -10.94 -9.52
N PRO A 70 -5.07 -10.13 -9.66
CA PRO A 70 -5.65 -9.39 -8.53
C PRO A 70 -6.06 -10.35 -7.40
N LYS A 71 -5.76 -9.96 -6.16
CA LYS A 71 -6.16 -10.74 -4.99
C LYS A 71 -7.69 -10.75 -4.89
N ARG A 72 -8.27 -11.91 -4.57
CA ARG A 72 -9.71 -12.03 -4.31
C ARG A 72 -10.10 -11.21 -3.09
N PHE A 73 -11.36 -10.76 -3.07
CA PHE A 73 -11.90 -10.07 -1.91
C PHE A 73 -12.11 -11.05 -0.75
N THR A 74 -11.65 -10.66 0.43
CA THR A 74 -12.10 -11.17 1.71
C THR A 74 -13.19 -10.27 2.30
N THR A 75 -13.89 -10.75 3.33
CA THR A 75 -14.84 -9.96 4.14
C THR A 75 -14.30 -8.58 4.51
N GLY A 76 -13.05 -8.51 5.00
CA GLY A 76 -12.41 -7.25 5.39
C GLY A 76 -12.09 -6.34 4.20
N SER A 77 -11.49 -6.89 3.13
CA SER A 77 -11.17 -6.09 1.95
C SER A 77 -12.41 -5.60 1.20
N MET A 78 -13.52 -6.33 1.27
CA MET A 78 -14.80 -5.93 0.68
C MET A 78 -15.38 -4.72 1.42
N ILE A 79 -15.31 -4.70 2.77
CA ILE A 79 -15.74 -3.53 3.55
C ILE A 79 -14.91 -2.29 3.17
N ILE A 80 -13.59 -2.44 3.01
CA ILE A 80 -12.70 -1.35 2.58
C ILE A 80 -13.06 -0.89 1.15
N ALA A 81 -13.38 -1.83 0.27
CA ALA A 81 -13.83 -1.53 -1.09
C ALA A 81 -15.17 -0.78 -1.10
N MET A 82 -16.12 -1.16 -0.25
CA MET A 82 -17.38 -0.42 -0.07
C MET A 82 -17.13 1.00 0.42
N GLU A 83 -16.24 1.19 1.39
CA GLU A 83 -15.88 2.53 1.90
C GLU A 83 -15.20 3.40 0.84
N ASN A 84 -14.33 2.80 0.03
CA ASN A 84 -13.56 3.50 -1.00
C ASN A 84 -14.13 3.33 -2.41
N ALA A 85 -15.43 3.02 -2.52
CA ALA A 85 -16.06 2.67 -3.80
C ALA A 85 -15.86 3.73 -4.89
N GLY A 86 -15.77 5.00 -4.52
CA GLY A 86 -15.48 6.10 -5.45
C GLY A 86 -14.15 5.97 -6.20
N LYS A 87 -13.17 5.21 -5.69
CA LYS A 87 -11.91 4.97 -6.43
C LYS A 87 -12.10 4.13 -7.69
N LEU A 88 -13.21 3.42 -7.79
CA LEU A 88 -13.54 2.55 -8.92
C LEU A 88 -14.44 3.24 -9.95
N ILE A 89 -14.78 4.52 -9.75
CA ILE A 89 -15.61 5.31 -10.67
C ILE A 89 -14.68 6.17 -11.54
N GLU A 90 -14.80 6.01 -12.86
CA GLU A 90 -14.03 6.76 -13.86
C GLU A 90 -14.57 8.17 -14.07
N ASP A 91 -15.90 8.32 -14.02
CA ASP A 91 -16.57 9.61 -14.14
C ASP A 91 -16.31 10.49 -12.91
N GLU A 92 -15.71 11.66 -13.14
CA GLU A 92 -15.27 12.55 -12.08
C GLU A 92 -16.45 13.15 -11.29
N GLU A 93 -17.55 13.50 -11.95
CA GLU A 93 -18.73 14.07 -11.29
C GLU A 93 -19.36 13.03 -10.37
N LEU A 94 -19.58 11.81 -10.85
CA LEU A 94 -20.13 10.71 -10.04
C LEU A 94 -19.18 10.33 -8.90
N ARG A 95 -17.87 10.37 -9.16
CA ARG A 95 -16.85 10.08 -8.16
C ARG A 95 -16.92 11.06 -7.00
N GLU A 96 -17.04 12.36 -7.26
CA GLU A 96 -17.14 13.37 -6.20
C GLU A 96 -18.36 13.17 -5.31
N HIS A 97 -19.50 12.77 -5.89
CA HIS A 97 -20.72 12.52 -5.12
C HIS A 97 -20.60 11.38 -4.12
N ILE A 98 -19.80 10.34 -4.43
CA ILE A 98 -19.61 9.18 -3.54
C ILE A 98 -18.31 9.26 -2.71
N LYS A 99 -17.41 10.20 -3.05
CA LYS A 99 -16.10 10.35 -2.41
C LYS A 99 -16.26 10.61 -0.92
N GLY A 100 -15.71 9.72 -0.09
CA GLY A 100 -15.78 9.82 1.37
C GLY A 100 -17.04 9.21 2.00
N ALA A 101 -18.15 9.10 1.27
CA ALA A 101 -19.34 8.39 1.74
C ALA A 101 -19.23 6.86 1.50
N GLY A 102 -18.77 6.49 0.30
CA GLY A 102 -18.73 5.09 -0.13
C GLY A 102 -20.13 4.48 -0.27
N ILE A 103 -20.20 3.16 -0.21
CA ILE A 103 -21.44 2.38 -0.22
C ILE A 103 -21.78 1.97 1.21
N GLY A 104 -22.90 2.48 1.71
CA GLY A 104 -23.32 2.29 3.09
C GLY A 104 -22.43 3.03 4.11
N THR A 105 -22.80 2.97 5.39
CA THR A 105 -22.07 3.63 6.48
C THR A 105 -21.25 2.60 7.26
N SER A 106 -20.32 3.06 8.10
CA SER A 106 -19.50 2.18 8.95
C SER A 106 -20.36 1.16 9.74
N ALA A 107 -21.54 1.58 10.21
CA ALA A 107 -22.46 0.74 10.96
C ALA A 107 -23.16 -0.34 10.11
N THR A 108 -23.44 -0.10 8.82
CA THR A 108 -24.31 -0.98 8.03
C THR A 108 -23.56 -1.93 7.11
N ARG A 109 -22.29 -1.68 6.78
CA ARG A 109 -21.51 -2.48 5.81
C ARG A 109 -21.43 -3.96 6.20
N ALA A 110 -21.21 -4.26 7.48
CA ALA A 110 -21.13 -5.64 7.96
C ALA A 110 -22.48 -6.37 7.86
N GLU A 111 -23.58 -5.67 8.12
CA GLU A 111 -24.93 -6.24 8.03
C GLU A 111 -25.37 -6.48 6.58
N ILE A 112 -25.03 -5.56 5.67
CA ILE A 112 -25.27 -5.73 4.24
C ILE A 112 -24.55 -6.99 3.74
N LEU A 113 -23.27 -7.17 4.10
CA LEU A 113 -22.51 -8.31 3.68
C LEU A 113 -23.07 -9.63 4.24
N LYS A 114 -23.46 -9.64 5.52
CA LYS A 114 -24.16 -10.79 6.13
C LYS A 114 -25.46 -11.11 5.42
N LYS A 115 -26.24 -10.09 5.05
CA LYS A 115 -27.49 -10.26 4.31
C LYS A 115 -27.23 -10.91 2.95
N LEU A 116 -26.21 -10.43 2.21
CA LEU A 116 -25.83 -10.99 0.91
C LEU A 116 -25.39 -12.46 1.01
N ILE A 117 -24.70 -12.84 2.08
CA ILE A 117 -24.34 -14.24 2.36
C ILE A 117 -25.60 -15.07 2.66
N ASN A 118 -26.51 -14.54 3.49
CA ASN A 118 -27.73 -15.24 3.89
C ASN A 118 -28.70 -15.49 2.73
N ILE A 119 -28.76 -14.58 1.75
CA ILE A 119 -29.55 -14.75 0.53
C ILE A 119 -28.77 -15.48 -0.58
N GLU A 120 -27.59 -16.02 -0.27
CA GLU A 120 -26.76 -16.84 -1.16
C GLU A 120 -26.28 -16.13 -2.45
N TYR A 121 -26.21 -14.80 -2.44
CA TYR A 121 -25.65 -14.03 -3.56
C TYR A 121 -24.13 -14.01 -3.55
N ILE A 122 -23.54 -14.17 -2.37
CA ILE A 122 -22.10 -14.32 -2.17
C ILE A 122 -21.85 -15.44 -1.16
N GLN A 123 -20.75 -16.14 -1.29
CA GLN A 123 -20.34 -17.19 -0.35
C GLN A 123 -19.02 -16.81 0.30
N SER A 124 -18.93 -16.94 1.63
CA SER A 124 -17.66 -16.74 2.35
C SER A 124 -17.06 -18.08 2.77
N ASN A 125 -15.80 -18.31 2.43
CA ASN A 125 -15.06 -19.45 2.93
C ASN A 125 -14.69 -19.24 4.41
N LYS A 126 -15.12 -20.12 5.30
CA LYS A 126 -14.89 -19.98 6.75
C LYS A 126 -13.40 -19.96 7.15
N LYS A 127 -12.53 -20.67 6.42
CA LYS A 127 -11.10 -20.76 6.73
C LYS A 127 -10.30 -19.59 6.14
N THR A 128 -10.56 -19.24 4.88
CA THR A 128 -9.78 -18.22 4.16
C THR A 128 -10.43 -16.84 4.17
N GLN A 129 -11.69 -16.74 4.61
CA GLN A 129 -12.53 -15.53 4.58
C GLN A 129 -12.71 -14.92 3.18
N ILE A 130 -12.36 -15.68 2.13
CA ILE A 130 -12.51 -15.28 0.73
C ILE A 130 -13.99 -15.31 0.36
N ILE A 131 -14.44 -14.25 -0.29
CA ILE A 131 -15.77 -14.13 -0.87
C ILE A 131 -15.73 -14.69 -2.29
N THR A 132 -16.74 -15.51 -2.62
CA THR A 132 -16.94 -16.15 -3.93
C THR A 132 -18.35 -15.87 -4.42
#